data_AF-A0A382ZA28-F1
#
_entry.id   AF-A0A382ZA28-F1
#
_cell.length_a   1.000
_cell.length_b   1.000
_cell.length_c   1.000
_cell.angle_alpha   90.00
_cell.angle_beta   90.00
_cell.angle_gamma   90.00
#
_symmetry.space_group_name_H-M   'P 1'
#
loop_
_entity.id
_entity.type
_entity.pdbx_description
1 polymer ?
#
loop_
_entity_poly.entity_id
_entity_poly.type
_entity_poly.pdbx_seq_one_letter_code
_entity_poly.pdbx_strand_id
1 'polypeptide(L)' 'MANGTEDDLIPIELGRKSRSYLESAGVEPVYREYPAGHTISTECLQEMLKWLNGLSVE' A
#
# COMPACT_ATOMS: atom_id res chain seq x y z
N MET A 1 2.17 -0.37 3.31
CA MET A 1 1.36 0.76 2.80
C MET A 1 0.54 0.27 1.63
N ALA A 2 -0.74 0.61 1.60
CA ALA A 2 -1.68 0.23 0.54
C ALA A 2 -2.47 1.47 0.10
N ASN A 3 -2.60 1.69 -1.21
CA ASN A 3 -3.30 2.85 -1.77
C ASN A 3 -4.19 2.43 -2.96
N GLY A 4 -5.36 3.04 -3.08
CA GLY A 4 -6.24 2.88 -4.23
C GLY A 4 -5.84 3.80 -5.38
N THR A 5 -5.73 3.27 -6.60
CA THR A 5 -5.44 4.08 -7.80
C THR A 5 -6.67 4.82 -8.32
N GLU A 6 -7.87 4.43 -7.87
CA GLU A 6 -9.17 5.01 -8.23
C GLU A 6 -9.77 5.79 -7.04
N ASP A 7 -8.96 6.10 -6.02
CA ASP A 7 -9.36 6.86 -4.85
C ASP A 7 -9.60 8.34 -5.24
N ASP A 8 -10.87 8.71 -5.37
CA ASP A 8 -11.30 10.07 -5.70
C ASP A 8 -11.08 11.09 -4.56
N LEU A 9 -10.74 10.64 -3.35
CA LEU A 9 -10.49 11.51 -2.19
C LEU A 9 -9.00 11.74 -1.95
N ILE A 10 -8.17 10.71 -2.13
CA ILE A 10 -6.73 10.75 -1.89
C ILE A 10 -5.99 10.41 -3.18
N PRO A 11 -5.40 11.42 -3.88
CA PRO A 11 -4.64 11.19 -5.09
C PRO A 11 -3.47 10.21 -4.88
N ILE A 12 -3.30 9.29 -5.82
CA ILE A 12 -2.27 8.23 -5.74
C ILE A 12 -0.84 8.78 -5.54
N GLU A 13 -0.57 9.98 -6.08
CA GLU A 13 0.72 10.65 -5.96
C GLU A 13 1.12 10.96 -4.50
N LEU A 14 0.16 11.14 -3.60
CA LEU A 14 0.45 11.30 -2.17
C LEU A 14 0.98 10.00 -1.55
N GLY A 15 0.43 8.85 -1.96
CA GLY A 15 0.93 7.54 -1.56
C GLY A 15 2.36 7.30 -2.05
N ARG A 16 2.62 7.58 -3.33
CA ARG A 16 3.96 7.48 -3.95
C ARG A 16 4.97 8.42 -3.30
N LYS A 17 4.59 9.67 -3.04
CA LYS A 17 5.44 10.65 -2.35
C LYS A 17 5.76 10.20 -0.92
N SER A 18 4.79 9.64 -0.21
CA SER A 18 4.99 9.11 1.14
C SER A 18 5.95 7.92 1.15
N ARG A 19 5.85 7.03 0.15
CA ARG A 19 6.83 5.95 -0.06
C ARG A 19 8.23 6.52 -0.27
N SER A 20 8.41 7.44 -1.22
CA SER A 20 9.73 8.03 -1.51
C SER A 20 10.33 8.77 -0.31
N TYR A 21 9.50 9.41 0.51
CA TYR A 21 9.95 10.03 1.76
C TYR A 21 10.45 9.01 2.79
N LEU A 22 9.77 7.87 2.93
CA LEU A 22 10.22 6.80 3.82
C LEU A 22 11.51 6.15 3.32
N GLU A 23 11.61 5.90 2.01
CA GLU A 23 12.83 5.39 1.37
C GLU A 23 14.01 6.35 1.59
N SER A 24 13.82 7.65 1.44
CA SER A 24 14.88 8.64 1.69
C SER A 24 15.27 8.78 3.17
N ALA A 25 14.38 8.38 4.09
CA ALA A 25 14.64 8.29 5.53
C ALA A 25 15.32 6.97 5.95
N GLY A 26 15.64 6.07 5.00
CA GLY A 26 16.29 4.79 5.27
C GLY A 26 15.33 3.66 5.68
N VAL A 27 14.02 3.82 5.44
CA VAL A 27 13.01 2.78 5.66
C VAL A 27 12.75 2.06 4.34
N GLU A 28 12.55 0.75 4.37
CA GLU A 28 12.13 -0.04 3.21
C GLU A 28 10.65 -0.46 3.36
N PRO A 29 9.68 0.42 3.06
CA PRO A 29 8.27 0.08 3.23
C PRO A 29 7.80 -0.90 2.15
N VAL A 30 7.06 -1.94 2.55
CA VAL A 30 6.23 -2.69 1.60
C VAL A 30 5.12 -1.76 1.11
N TYR A 31 5.15 -1.39 -0.18
CA TYR A 31 4.20 -0.49 -0.82
C TYR A 31 3.45 -1.21 -1.94
N ARG A 32 2.11 -1.10 -1.94
CA ARG A 32 1.23 -1.73 -2.93
C ARG A 32 0.12 -0.77 -3.36
N GLU A 33 -0.24 -0.84 -4.63
CA GLU A 33 -1.33 -0.08 -5.24
C GLU A 33 -2.41 -1.05 -5.73
N TYR A 34 -3.69 -0.66 -5.64
CA TYR A 34 -4.82 -1.50 -6.03
C TYR A 34 -5.82 -0.70 -6.87
N PRO A 35 -6.48 -1.31 -7.88
CA PRO A 35 -7.59 -0.70 -8.61
C PRO A 35 -8.83 -0.64 -7.72
N ALA A 36 -8.85 0.34 -6.82
CA ALA A 36 -9.89 0.56 -5.83
C ALA A 36 -10.02 2.04 -5.51
N GLY A 37 -11.25 2.44 -5.16
CA GLY A 37 -11.54 3.77 -4.62
C GLY A 37 -11.09 3.95 -3.16
N HIS A 38 -11.73 4.87 -2.43
CA HIS A 38 -11.48 5.10 -1.01
C HIS A 38 -12.09 3.98 -0.12
N THR A 39 -11.59 2.76 -0.29
CA THR A 39 -12.07 1.54 0.37
C THR A 39 -10.93 0.52 0.49
N ILE A 40 -11.20 -0.60 1.17
CA ILE A 40 -10.27 -1.73 1.26
C ILE A 40 -10.77 -2.82 0.32
N SER A 41 -10.02 -3.13 -0.75
CA SER A 41 -10.32 -4.25 -1.64
C SER A 41 -10.06 -5.59 -0.95
N THR A 42 -10.73 -6.65 -1.41
CA THR A 42 -10.48 -8.02 -0.92
C THR A 42 -9.02 -8.42 -1.09
N GLU A 43 -8.39 -8.04 -2.20
CA GLU A 43 -6.98 -8.32 -2.47
C GLU A 43 -6.06 -7.61 -1.46
N CYS A 44 -6.30 -6.32 -1.20
CA CYS A 44 -5.58 -5.56 -0.18
C CYS A 44 -5.72 -6.21 1.21
N LEU A 45 -6.93 -6.64 1.57
CA LEU A 45 -7.19 -7.30 2.86
C LEU A 45 -6.40 -8.61 2.97
N GLN A 46 -6.45 -9.47 1.94
CA GLN A 46 -5.73 -10.75 1.94
C GLN A 46 -4.22 -10.57 2.05
N GLU A 47 -3.67 -9.63 1.29
CA GLU A 47 -2.26 -9.30 1.31
C GLU A 47 -1.80 -8.69 2.65
N MET A 48 -2.65 -7.86 3.27
CA MET A 48 -2.40 -7.35 4.62
C MET A 48 -2.37 -8.48 5.66
N LEU A 49 -3.27 -9.47 5.57
CA LEU A 49 -3.27 -10.62 6.47
C LEU A 49 -1.99 -11.47 6.30
N LYS A 50 -1.52 -11.67 5.06
CA LYS A 50 -0.23 -12.34 4.81
C LYS A 50 0.94 -11.56 5.41
N TRP A 51 0.92 -10.23 5.30
CA TRP A 51 1.92 -9.36 5.90
C TRP A 51 1.94 -9.47 7.43
N LEU A 52 0.77 -9.44 8.07
CA LEU A 52 0.63 -9.58 9.53
C LEU A 52 1.13 -10.93 10.04
N ASN A 53 0.94 -11.99 9.26
CA ASN A 53 1.42 -13.34 9.60
C ASN A 53 2.93 -13.53 9.34
N GLY A 54 3.66 -12.47 9.00
CA GLY A 54 5.13 -12.45 9.00
C GLY A 54 5.80 -12.89 7.70
N LEU A 55 5.09 -12.88 6.57
CA LEU A 55 5.63 -13.22 5.24
C LEU A 55 6.65 -14.39 5.26
N SER A 56 6.17 -15.60 5.52
CA SER A 56 6.67 -16.77 4.81
C SER A 56 5.80 -16.99 3.58
N VAL A 57 6.27 -16.49 2.44
CA VAL A 57 5.82 -16.94 1.12
C VAL A 57 7.08 -17.01 0.28
N GLU A 58 7.41 -18.21 -0.22
CA GLU A 58 8.54 -18.46 -1.13
C GLU A 58 8.52 -17.55 -2.37
#